data_AF-A0A6G7Y791-F1
#
_entry.id   AF-A0A6G7Y791-F1
#
_cell.length_a   1.000
_cell.length_b   1.000
_cell.length_c   1.000
_cell.angle_alpha   90.00
_cell.angle_beta   90.00
_cell.angle_gamma   90.00
#
_symmetry.space_group_name_H-M   'P 1'
#
loop_
_entity.id
_entity.type
_entity.pdbx_description
1 polymer ?
#
loop_
_entity_poly.entity_id
_entity_poly.type
_entity_poly.pdbx_seq_one_letter_code
_entity_poly.pdbx_strand_id
1 'polypeptide(L)'
;MEDEVFTDVMSAGAFRLRVLLTAHCAYDLTDGWVSERLMRSLVDQPDSLEELLRLGYLEPAVREDRGVQIEGYHLLGFGDEQMSRDQRLAEREAARNRMRNVRASRKGNGVRGNVRPNVQENTVRTDDERSRRSSSASSSGSGRD
;
A
#
# COMPACT_ATOMS: atom_id res chain seq x y z
N MET A 1 -27.36 16.22 -21.80
CA MET A 1 -26.29 16.98 -21.13
C MET A 1 -25.16 16.01 -21.00
N GLU A 2 -24.15 16.18 -21.83
CA GLU A 2 -22.95 15.35 -21.79
C GLU A 2 -22.22 15.79 -20.52
N ASP A 3 -22.04 14.86 -19.58
CA ASP A 3 -21.12 15.03 -18.47
C ASP A 3 -19.72 15.13 -19.10
N GLU A 4 -19.28 16.34 -19.40
CA GLU A 4 -17.88 16.64 -19.64
C GLU A 4 -17.13 16.25 -18.37
N VAL A 5 -16.65 15.01 -18.33
CA VAL A 5 -15.61 14.59 -17.40
C VAL A 5 -14.37 15.37 -17.81
N PHE A 6 -14.28 16.63 -17.38
CA PHE A 6 -13.04 17.38 -17.34
C PHE A 6 -12.12 16.60 -16.41
N THR A 7 -11.34 15.68 -16.97
CA THR A 7 -10.12 15.22 -16.34
C THR A 7 -9.20 16.42 -16.33
N ASP A 8 -9.37 17.30 -15.35
CA ASP A 8 -8.48 18.43 -15.14
C ASP A 8 -7.07 17.84 -14.98
N VAL A 9 -6.23 18.12 -15.96
CA VAL A 9 -4.86 17.60 -15.99
C VAL A 9 -4.07 18.37 -14.95
N MET A 10 -4.10 17.86 -13.73
CA MET A 10 -3.35 18.36 -12.59
C MET A 10 -1.85 18.14 -12.81
N SER A 11 -1.02 19.10 -12.42
CA SER A 11 0.44 18.95 -12.46
C SER A 11 0.93 17.79 -11.60
N ALA A 12 2.11 17.27 -11.92
CA ALA A 12 2.73 16.20 -11.12
C ALA A 12 2.97 16.63 -9.66
N GLY A 13 3.26 17.91 -9.42
CA GLY A 13 3.46 18.47 -8.08
C GLY A 13 2.17 18.47 -7.27
N ALA A 14 1.08 19.00 -7.84
CA ALA A 14 -0.24 19.01 -7.24
C ALA A 14 -0.77 17.59 -7.01
N PHE A 15 -0.55 16.66 -7.95
CA PHE A 15 -0.92 15.25 -7.78
C PHE A 15 -0.18 14.62 -6.61
N ARG A 16 1.14 14.80 -6.52
CA ARG A 16 1.95 14.28 -5.41
C ARG A 16 1.49 14.85 -4.07
N LEU A 17 1.23 16.16 -4.02
CA LEU A 17 0.72 16.82 -2.82
C LEU A 17 -0.64 16.24 -2.41
N ARG A 18 -1.58 16.09 -3.35
CA ARG A 18 -2.89 15.45 -3.09
C ARG A 18 -2.73 14.06 -2.49
N VAL A 19 -1.86 13.22 -3.06
CA VAL A 19 -1.59 11.87 -2.52
C VAL A 19 -1.03 11.91 -1.10
N LEU A 20 -0.08 12.81 -0.81
CA LEU A 20 0.49 12.96 0.53
C LEU A 20 -0.56 13.41 1.56
N LEU A 21 -1.41 14.36 1.19
CA LEU A 21 -2.50 14.85 2.04
C LEU A 21 -3.53 13.75 2.31
N THR A 22 -3.97 13.04 1.27
CA THR A 22 -4.89 11.90 1.41
C THR A 22 -4.30 10.84 2.33
N ALA A 23 -3.02 10.49 2.15
CA ALA A 23 -2.34 9.50 2.98
C ALA A 23 -2.23 9.92 4.45
N HIS A 24 -1.91 11.20 4.71
CA HIS A 24 -1.89 11.74 6.06
C HIS A 24 -3.27 11.68 6.71
N CYS A 25 -4.30 12.24 6.06
CA CYS A 25 -5.67 12.24 6.59
C CYS A 25 -6.18 10.82 6.84
N ALA A 26 -5.78 9.88 5.97
CA ALA A 26 -6.11 8.49 6.11
C ALA A 26 -5.41 7.81 7.31
N TYR A 27 -4.16 8.13 7.54
CA TYR A 27 -3.36 7.55 8.61
C TYR A 27 -3.74 8.12 9.99
N ASP A 28 -3.89 9.44 10.07
CA ASP A 28 -4.14 10.19 11.30
C ASP A 28 -5.64 10.42 11.59
N LEU A 29 -6.52 9.93 10.69
CA LEU A 29 -7.98 9.96 10.85
C LEU A 29 -8.51 11.38 11.09
N THR A 30 -8.03 12.33 10.30
CA THR A 30 -8.40 13.75 10.41
C THR A 30 -9.63 14.11 9.57
N ASP A 31 -10.29 13.13 8.96
CA ASP A 31 -11.49 13.30 8.13
C ASP A 31 -11.31 14.33 7.00
N GLY A 32 -10.12 14.36 6.40
CA GLY A 32 -9.80 15.27 5.30
C GLY A 32 -9.26 16.62 5.76
N TRP A 33 -9.21 16.90 7.06
CA TRP A 33 -8.65 18.13 7.59
C TRP A 33 -7.11 18.11 7.67
N VAL A 34 -6.49 19.22 7.27
CA VAL A 34 -5.03 19.41 7.25
C VAL A 34 -4.71 20.79 7.83
N SER A 35 -3.92 20.85 8.91
CA SER A 35 -3.46 22.14 9.47
C SER A 35 -2.51 22.89 8.52
N GLU A 36 -2.50 24.22 8.58
CA GLU A 36 -1.56 25.03 7.79
C GLU A 36 -0.10 24.66 8.09
N ARG A 37 0.22 24.38 9.36
CA ARG A 37 1.57 23.94 9.78
C ARG A 37 2.02 22.68 9.05
N LEU A 38 1.13 21.70 8.93
CA LEU A 38 1.41 20.47 8.19
C LEU A 38 1.54 20.76 6.69
N MET A 39 0.63 21.58 6.14
CA MET A 39 0.67 21.96 4.74
C MET A 39 2.03 22.54 4.36
N ARG A 40 2.56 23.48 5.16
CA ARG A 40 3.90 24.07 4.96
C ARG A 40 5.04 23.05 5.00
N SER A 41 4.87 21.91 5.66
CA SER A 41 5.88 20.84 5.70
C SER A 41 5.80 19.86 4.53
N LEU A 42 4.68 19.83 3.80
CA LEU A 42 4.42 18.94 2.67
C LEU A 42 4.54 19.65 1.31
N VAL A 43 4.32 20.98 1.29
CA VAL A 43 4.41 21.81 0.10
C VAL A 43 5.88 22.10 -0.21
N ASP A 44 6.39 21.40 -1.23
CA ASP A 44 7.71 21.68 -1.80
C ASP A 44 7.65 22.85 -2.82
N GLN A 45 6.51 23.04 -3.49
CA GLN A 45 6.29 24.07 -4.51
C GLN A 45 4.95 24.78 -4.26
N PRO A 46 4.93 26.12 -4.08
CA PRO A 46 3.71 26.88 -3.77
C PRO A 46 2.64 26.72 -4.86
N ASP A 47 3.05 26.67 -6.12
CA ASP A 47 2.16 26.50 -7.28
C ASP A 47 1.29 25.23 -7.18
N SER A 48 1.79 24.17 -6.54
CA SER A 48 1.03 22.93 -6.35
C SER A 48 -0.15 23.11 -5.40
N LEU A 49 0.00 23.94 -4.37
CA LEU A 49 -1.09 24.25 -3.44
C LEU A 49 -2.14 25.15 -4.12
N GLU A 50 -1.68 26.19 -4.82
CA GLU A 50 -2.57 27.10 -5.55
C GLU A 50 -3.38 26.35 -6.62
N GLU A 51 -2.75 25.41 -7.33
CA GLU A 51 -3.42 24.57 -8.30
C GLU A 51 -4.51 23.70 -7.66
N LEU A 52 -4.22 23.04 -6.51
CA LEU A 52 -5.23 22.25 -5.81
C LEU A 52 -6.42 23.08 -5.31
N LEU A 53 -6.17 24.33 -4.88
CA LEU A 53 -7.23 25.28 -4.50
C LEU A 53 -8.05 25.69 -5.73
N ARG A 54 -7.38 26.03 -6.84
CA ARG A 54 -8.04 26.43 -8.10
C ARG A 54 -8.89 25.30 -8.69
N LEU A 55 -8.41 24.07 -8.60
CA LEU A 55 -9.08 22.86 -9.10
C LEU A 55 -10.17 22.36 -8.13
N GLY A 56 -10.34 22.99 -6.96
CA GLY A 56 -11.38 22.61 -6.00
C GLY A 56 -11.12 21.28 -5.28
N TYR A 57 -9.86 20.83 -5.20
CA TYR A 57 -9.50 19.68 -4.35
C TYR A 57 -9.28 20.09 -2.89
N LEU A 58 -8.96 21.35 -2.65
CA LEU A 58 -8.77 21.91 -1.31
C LEU A 58 -9.65 23.13 -1.11
N GLU A 59 -10.10 23.31 0.14
CA GLU A 59 -10.79 24.52 0.57
C GLU A 59 -10.13 25.06 1.85
N PRO A 60 -9.84 26.38 1.96
CA PRO A 60 -9.38 26.97 3.21
C PRO A 60 -10.42 26.77 4.32
N ALA A 61 -9.98 26.33 5.50
CA ALA A 61 -10.86 26.03 6.61
C ALA A 61 -10.24 26.48 7.94
N VAL A 62 -11.11 26.75 8.91
CA VAL A 62 -10.71 27.02 10.29
C VAL A 62 -11.30 25.96 11.19
N ARG A 63 -10.47 25.37 12.05
CA ARG A 63 -10.91 24.40 13.06
C ARG A 63 -10.62 24.94 14.44
N GLU A 64 -11.59 24.84 15.33
CA GLU A 64 -11.39 25.16 16.73
C GLU A 64 -10.84 23.93 17.48
N ASP A 65 -9.74 24.10 18.19
CA ASP A 65 -9.21 23.11 19.13
C ASP A 65 -8.84 23.82 20.44
N ARG A 66 -9.44 23.37 21.55
CA ARG A 66 -9.25 23.93 22.91
C ARG A 66 -9.43 25.45 23.00
N GLY A 67 -10.39 26.02 22.27
CA GLY A 67 -10.66 27.46 22.25
C GLY A 67 -9.70 28.28 21.40
N VAL A 68 -8.82 27.62 20.63
CA VAL A 68 -7.91 28.27 19.67
C VAL A 68 -8.39 27.96 18.26
N GLN A 69 -8.53 29.00 17.44
CA GLN A 69 -8.80 28.84 16.02
C GLN A 69 -7.50 28.50 15.29
N ILE A 70 -7.52 27.38 14.55
CA ILE A 70 -6.40 26.87 13.78
C ILE A 70 -6.78 26.92 12.31
N GLU A 71 -6.01 27.69 11.54
CA GLU A 71 -6.14 27.75 10.08
C GLU A 71 -5.58 26.48 9.42
N GLY A 72 -6.19 26.11 8.31
CA GLY A 72 -5.81 24.94 7.54
C GLY A 72 -6.65 24.78 6.28
N TYR A 73 -6.77 23.54 5.85
CA TYR A 73 -7.42 23.18 4.60
C TYR A 73 -8.25 21.92 4.79
N HIS A 74 -9.34 21.83 4.05
CA HIS A 74 -10.15 20.63 3.93
C HIS A 74 -9.95 19.98 2.56
N LEU A 75 -9.67 18.69 2.55
CA LEU A 75 -9.56 17.88 1.34
C LEU A 75 -10.96 17.46 0.90
N LEU A 76 -11.43 18.05 -0.20
CA LEU A 76 -12.75 17.78 -0.76
C LEU A 76 -12.79 16.38 -1.40
N GLY A 77 -13.94 15.71 -1.29
CA GLY A 77 -14.13 14.33 -1.76
C GLY A 77 -13.43 13.26 -0.91
N PHE A 78 -12.70 13.62 0.15
CA PHE A 78 -11.99 12.64 0.98
C PHE A 78 -12.93 11.61 1.63
N GLY A 79 -14.10 12.05 2.10
CA GLY A 79 -15.11 11.17 2.70
C GLY A 79 -15.79 10.23 1.70
N ASP A 80 -15.89 10.65 0.44
CA ASP A 80 -16.54 9.87 -0.62
C ASP A 80 -15.58 8.85 -1.26
N GLU A 81 -14.28 9.16 -1.28
CA GLU A 81 -13.23 8.33 -1.88
C GLU A 81 -12.63 7.29 -0.92
N GLN A 82 -12.82 7.43 0.40
CA GLN A 82 -12.15 6.60 1.40
C GLN A 82 -13.13 5.77 2.23
N MET A 83 -12.80 4.50 2.47
CA MET A 83 -13.49 3.67 3.46
C MET A 83 -13.55 4.40 4.81
N SER A 84 -14.74 4.42 5.42
CA SER A 84 -14.97 5.17 6.64
C SER A 84 -14.02 4.74 7.77
N ARG A 85 -13.76 5.65 8.71
CA ARG A 85 -12.93 5.39 9.89
C ARG A 85 -13.31 4.09 10.61
N ASP A 86 -14.60 3.83 10.76
CA ASP A 86 -15.13 2.63 11.41
C ASP A 86 -14.83 1.36 10.61
N GLN A 87 -14.94 1.44 9.27
CA GLN A 87 -14.60 0.32 8.39
C GLN A 87 -13.10 -0.01 8.46
N ARG A 88 -12.23 1.01 8.53
CA ARG A 88 -10.79 0.78 8.69
C ARG A 88 -10.41 0.22 10.04
N LEU A 89 -11.05 0.67 11.11
CA LEU A 89 -10.84 0.11 12.44
C LEU A 89 -11.31 -1.35 12.51
N ALA A 90 -12.49 -1.64 11.94
CA ALA A 90 -13.02 -2.99 11.82
C ALA A 90 -12.11 -3.91 10.99
N GLU A 91 -11.55 -3.42 9.88
CA GLU A 91 -10.62 -4.21 9.06
C GLU A 91 -9.30 -4.50 9.80
N ARG A 92 -8.73 -3.50 10.48
CA ARG A 92 -7.53 -3.69 11.32
C ARG A 92 -7.78 -4.69 12.44
N GLU A 93 -8.96 -4.66 13.06
CA GLU A 93 -9.35 -5.62 14.09
C GLU A 93 -9.57 -7.03 13.50
N ALA A 94 -10.23 -7.13 12.34
CA ALA A 94 -10.39 -8.39 11.62
C ALA A 94 -9.05 -9.01 11.20
N ALA A 95 -8.08 -8.19 10.77
CA ALA A 95 -6.72 -8.64 10.47
C ALA A 95 -5.99 -9.17 11.72
N ARG A 96 -6.12 -8.47 12.87
CA ARG A 96 -5.57 -8.94 14.16
C ARG A 96 -6.20 -10.27 14.58
N ASN A 97 -7.52 -10.42 14.43
CA ASN A 97 -8.23 -11.66 14.76
C ASN A 97 -7.82 -12.83 13.86
N ARG A 98 -7.64 -12.60 12.55
CA ARG A 98 -7.08 -13.61 11.63
C ARG A 98 -5.69 -14.08 12.08
N MET A 99 -4.80 -13.16 12.43
CA MET A 99 -3.45 -13.51 12.91
C MET A 99 -3.47 -14.23 14.26
N ARG A 100 -4.38 -13.85 15.17
CA ARG A 100 -4.59 -14.56 16.44
C ARG A 100 -5.03 -16.00 16.21
N ASN A 101 -5.97 -16.22 15.29
CA ASN A 101 -6.49 -17.55 14.97
C ASN A 101 -5.44 -18.43 14.29
N VAL A 102 -4.62 -17.89 13.39
CA VAL A 102 -3.48 -18.61 12.79
C VAL A 102 -2.47 -19.01 13.87
N ARG A 103 -2.14 -18.11 14.79
CA ARG A 103 -1.22 -18.41 15.91
C ARG A 103 -1.79 -19.47 16.85
N ALA A 104 -3.08 -19.40 17.16
CA ALA A 104 -3.77 -20.40 17.98
C ALA A 104 -3.81 -21.78 17.31
N SER A 105 -4.09 -21.85 16.01
CA SER A 105 -4.07 -23.09 15.23
C SER A 105 -2.66 -23.72 15.17
N ARG A 106 -1.61 -22.91 15.03
CA ARG A 106 -0.21 -23.39 15.09
C ARG A 106 0.21 -23.88 16.47
N LYS A 107 -0.38 -23.35 17.55
CA LYS A 107 -0.14 -23.81 18.94
C LYS A 107 -0.94 -25.08 19.28
N GLY A 108 -2.07 -25.30 18.59
CA GLY A 108 -2.92 -26.50 18.74
C GLY A 108 -2.49 -27.69 17.89
N ASN A 109 -1.86 -27.46 16.73
CA ASN A 109 -1.23 -28.51 15.92
C ASN A 109 0.18 -28.82 16.43
N GLY A 110 0.27 -29.26 17.69
CA GLY A 110 1.38 -30.10 18.11
C GLY A 110 1.34 -31.37 17.27
N VAL A 111 2.27 -31.48 16.33
CA VAL A 111 2.48 -32.66 15.47
C VAL A 111 2.67 -33.89 16.36
N ARG A 112 1.59 -34.60 16.68
CA ARG A 112 1.66 -36.03 17.02
C ARG A 112 1.95 -36.76 15.70
N GLY A 113 3.23 -36.82 15.37
CA GLY A 113 3.72 -37.63 14.27
C GLY A 113 3.45 -39.10 14.57
N ASN A 114 2.37 -39.65 14.03
CA ASN A 114 2.27 -41.09 13.81
C ASN A 114 3.17 -41.44 12.61
N VAL A 115 4.48 -41.44 12.83
CA VAL A 115 5.45 -42.00 11.90
C VAL A 115 5.39 -43.52 12.07
N ARG A 116 4.73 -44.21 11.15
CA ARG A 116 4.90 -45.66 10.98
C ARG A 116 6.28 -45.89 10.35
N PRO A 117 7.17 -46.71 10.92
CA PRO A 117 8.38 -47.12 10.21
C PRO A 117 7.96 -48.24 9.25
N ASN A 118 8.03 -48.01 7.94
CA ASN A 118 8.08 -49.11 6.99
C ASN A 118 9.48 -49.11 6.36
N VAL A 119 10.36 -49.86 7.01
CA VAL A 119 11.65 -50.30 6.48
C VAL A 119 11.36 -51.33 5.40
N GLN A 120 11.77 -51.07 4.17
CA GLN A 120 12.11 -52.12 3.21
C GLN A 120 13.21 -51.62 2.28
N GLU A 121 14.38 -52.23 2.43
CA GLU A 121 15.62 -51.95 1.70
C GLU A 121 15.61 -52.56 0.28
N ASN A 122 16.20 -51.80 -0.63
CA ASN A 122 16.91 -52.14 -1.88
C ASN A 122 16.67 -53.49 -2.58
N THR A 123 16.41 -53.40 -3.89
CA THR A 123 17.24 -54.11 -4.87
C THR A 123 17.48 -53.25 -6.12
N VAL A 124 18.76 -53.19 -6.49
CA VAL A 124 19.38 -52.49 -7.61
C VAL A 124 18.98 -53.13 -8.95
N ARG A 125 18.65 -52.32 -9.96
CA ARG A 125 18.89 -52.64 -11.37
C ARG A 125 19.40 -51.42 -12.10
N THR A 126 20.67 -51.52 -12.51
CA THR A 126 21.37 -50.64 -13.44
C THR A 126 20.98 -50.95 -14.89
N ASP A 127 21.46 -50.08 -15.78
CA ASP A 127 21.62 -50.18 -17.23
C ASP A 127 20.59 -49.33 -18.01
N ASP A 128 20.99 -48.11 -18.41
CA ASP A 128 21.77 -47.76 -19.61
C ASP A 128 20.84 -47.58 -20.82
N GLU A 129 20.55 -46.32 -21.17
CA GLU A 129 20.84 -45.80 -22.51
C GLU A 129 20.31 -44.36 -22.71
N ARG A 130 21.23 -43.55 -23.24
CA ARG A 130 20.99 -42.53 -24.29
C ARG A 130 20.66 -41.09 -23.85
N SER A 131 21.73 -40.46 -23.39
CA SER A 131 22.04 -39.06 -23.71
C SER A 131 22.33 -38.88 -25.21
N ARG A 132 21.55 -38.05 -25.91
CA ARG A 132 21.92 -37.38 -27.18
C ARG A 132 21.26 -35.99 -27.17
N ARG A 133 21.96 -34.96 -26.65
CA ARG A 133 22.74 -33.96 -27.41
C ARG A 133 21.98 -33.34 -28.59
N SER A 134 21.50 -32.11 -28.40
CA SER A 134 21.61 -31.03 -29.40
C SER A 134 21.03 -29.71 -28.87
N SER A 135 21.89 -28.85 -28.31
CA SER A 135 21.84 -27.42 -28.58
C SER A 135 23.24 -26.84 -28.36
N SER A 136 23.72 -26.26 -29.44
CA SER A 136 25.07 -25.79 -29.72
C SER A 136 25.29 -24.35 -29.26
N ALA A 137 26.56 -24.07 -28.92
CA ALA A 137 27.31 -22.83 -29.19
C ALA A 137 26.71 -21.50 -28.64
N SER A 138 27.21 -21.00 -27.51
CA SER A 138 28.44 -20.21 -27.30
C SER A 138 28.37 -18.76 -27.78
N SER A 139 28.32 -17.82 -26.84
CA SER A 139 28.94 -16.49 -26.96
C SER A 139 29.17 -15.85 -25.59
N SER A 140 30.13 -14.92 -25.55
CA SER A 140 30.72 -14.16 -24.42
C SER A 140 31.86 -14.91 -23.68
N GLY A 141 33.10 -14.44 -23.64
CA GLY A 141 33.69 -13.17 -24.06
C GLY A 141 34.38 -12.48 -22.89
N SER A 142 35.70 -12.37 -22.98
CA SER A 142 36.62 -11.37 -22.39
C SER A 142 36.94 -11.35 -20.89
N GLY A 143 38.25 -11.38 -20.61
CA GLY A 143 38.94 -10.95 -19.37
C GLY A 143 40.23 -11.76 -19.19
N ARG A 144 41.43 -11.31 -19.64
CA ARG A 144 42.36 -10.34 -18.99
C ARG A 144 42.52 -10.67 -17.51
N ASP A 145 43.69 -10.97 -16.94
CA ASP A 145 45.11 -10.75 -17.27
C ASP A 145 45.96 -11.96 -16.85
#